data_AF-A0A1X1N227-F1
#
_entry.id   AF-A0A1X1N227-F1
#
_cell.length_a   1.000
_cell.length_b   1.000
_cell.length_c   1.000
_cell.angle_alpha   90.00
_cell.angle_beta   90.00
_cell.angle_gamma   90.00
#
_symmetry.space_group_name_H-M   'P 1'
#
loop_
_entity.id
_entity.type
_entity.pdbx_description
1 polymer ?
#
loop_
_entity_poly.entity_id
_entity_poly.type
_entity_poly.pdbx_seq_one_letter_code
_entity_poly.pdbx_strand_id
1 'polypeptide(L)'
;MPDIPGDMRINQETFAQHEPALRGAQPLLGQDDRPFKAVSVQSGGLMLHHPRVRSRSDLAYLYTDGSGIWAQPLPTEFDKDIEPDERLRVLQADVLVHRLLSALAFLATHARDRCGATGTVSIEVDLVDRMYSHPYAPPEPYPRPGQPRPGHVYPLVLQQTSPFPPSEFLCRSAQGEATAVLDDLTDAGTGLVQAGSLLADQLFHAFGIAEAAPLTNQGEIRLPAWRQNVQPGITTWADHQGVPLTDH
;
A
#
# COMPACT_ATOMS: atom_id res chain seq x y z
N MET A 1 8.60 10.95 -1.67
CA MET A 1 9.83 11.73 -1.45
C MET A 1 9.47 13.07 -0.85
N PRO A 2 10.01 13.46 0.31
CA PRO A 2 9.82 14.79 0.90
C PRO A 2 10.52 15.90 0.11
N ASP A 3 9.94 17.10 0.12
CA ASP A 3 10.54 18.31 -0.46
C ASP A 3 11.62 18.92 0.45
N ILE A 4 11.42 18.86 1.77
CA ILE A 4 12.40 19.20 2.80
C ILE A 4 12.91 17.89 3.42
N PRO A 5 14.08 17.40 2.99
CA PRO A 5 14.61 16.12 3.46
C PRO A 5 15.03 16.18 4.93
N GLY A 6 14.90 15.04 5.60
CA GLY A 6 15.44 14.80 6.94
C GLY A 6 16.91 14.40 6.91
N ASP A 7 17.44 14.03 8.09
CA ASP A 7 18.81 13.54 8.23
C ASP A 7 18.92 12.49 9.36
N MET A 8 18.22 11.37 9.20
CA MET A 8 18.30 10.26 10.15
C MET A 8 19.71 9.66 10.13
N ARG A 9 20.43 9.76 11.24
CA ARG A 9 21.72 9.11 11.38
C ARG A 9 21.57 7.61 11.61
N ILE A 10 22.19 6.79 10.76
CA ILE A 10 22.29 5.33 10.99
C ILE A 10 23.65 5.01 11.63
N ASN A 11 23.61 4.63 12.90
CA ASN A 11 24.73 4.06 13.63
C ASN A 11 24.23 2.90 14.51
N GLN A 12 25.13 2.25 15.26
CA GLN A 12 24.76 1.10 16.08
C GLN A 12 23.69 1.44 17.13
N GLU A 13 23.73 2.63 17.71
CA GLU A 13 22.79 3.08 18.74
C GLU A 13 21.41 3.36 18.14
N THR A 14 21.32 4.16 17.08
CA THR A 14 20.04 4.49 16.43
C THR A 14 19.40 3.26 15.80
N PHE A 15 20.19 2.35 15.24
CA PHE A 15 19.69 1.06 14.76
C PHE A 15 19.08 0.22 15.89
N ALA A 16 19.79 0.09 17.03
CA ALA A 16 19.30 -0.66 18.18
C ALA A 16 18.01 -0.04 18.78
N GLN A 17 17.81 1.26 18.64
CA GLN A 17 16.59 1.95 19.04
C GLN A 17 15.42 1.72 18.07
N HIS A 18 15.67 1.79 16.75
CA HIS A 18 14.61 1.68 15.75
C HIS A 18 14.19 0.24 15.44
N GLU A 19 15.12 -0.74 15.52
CA GLU A 19 14.86 -2.13 15.12
C GLU A 19 13.66 -2.75 15.88
N PRO A 20 13.55 -2.65 17.22
CA PRO A 20 12.42 -3.26 17.94
C PRO A 20 11.09 -2.61 17.57
N ALA A 21 11.07 -1.28 17.41
CA ALA A 21 9.88 -0.53 17.02
C ALA A 21 9.40 -0.92 15.61
N LEU A 22 10.33 -1.04 14.66
CA LEU A 22 10.01 -1.42 13.28
C LEU A 22 9.56 -2.89 13.16
N ARG A 23 10.12 -3.81 13.96
CA ARG A 23 9.68 -5.21 14.03
C ARG A 23 8.34 -5.39 14.75
N GLY A 24 8.05 -4.49 15.69
CA GLY A 24 6.79 -4.44 16.42
C GLY A 24 5.68 -3.71 15.69
N ALA A 25 6.00 -2.96 14.63
CA ALA A 25 5.08 -2.09 13.92
C ALA A 25 3.87 -2.87 13.36
N GLN A 26 2.70 -2.26 13.50
CA GLN A 26 1.44 -2.70 12.91
C GLN A 26 1.02 -1.70 11.85
N PRO A 27 1.63 -1.76 10.65
CA PRO A 27 1.48 -0.70 9.67
C PRO A 27 0.14 -0.77 8.91
N LEU A 28 -0.64 -1.84 9.11
CA LEU A 28 -1.96 -1.98 8.49
C LEU A 28 -3.02 -1.32 9.37
N LEU A 29 -3.71 -0.32 8.82
CA LEU A 29 -4.67 0.48 9.57
C LEU A 29 -5.80 -0.41 10.13
N GLY A 30 -6.02 -0.36 11.44
CA GLY A 30 -7.07 -1.12 12.10
C GLY A 30 -6.85 -2.64 12.14
N GLN A 31 -5.63 -3.13 11.86
CA GLN A 31 -5.30 -4.56 11.90
C GLN A 31 -4.02 -4.83 12.70
N ASP A 32 -4.07 -5.88 13.53
CA ASP A 32 -2.93 -6.36 14.33
C ASP A 32 -1.94 -7.22 13.51
N ASP A 33 -1.61 -6.82 12.29
CA ASP A 33 -0.63 -7.53 11.46
C ASP A 33 0.78 -6.94 11.62
N ARG A 34 1.80 -7.79 11.54
CA ARG A 34 3.21 -7.40 11.60
C ARG A 34 3.93 -7.97 10.39
N PRO A 35 3.84 -7.32 9.22
CA PRO A 35 4.34 -7.87 7.96
C PRO A 35 5.87 -7.95 7.96
N PHE A 36 6.54 -7.02 8.65
CA PHE A 36 7.99 -6.99 8.78
C PHE A 36 8.44 -7.78 10.00
N LYS A 37 9.36 -8.73 9.79
CA LYS A 37 9.90 -9.58 10.86
C LYS A 37 11.41 -9.43 11.03
N ALA A 38 12.08 -8.83 10.06
CA ALA A 38 13.50 -8.51 10.06
C ALA A 38 13.71 -7.08 9.57
N VAL A 39 14.75 -6.44 10.12
CA VAL A 39 15.23 -5.12 9.74
C VAL A 39 16.72 -5.24 9.52
N SER A 40 17.22 -4.69 8.42
CA SER A 40 18.66 -4.68 8.10
C SER A 40 19.08 -3.28 7.68
N VAL A 41 20.36 -2.97 7.87
CA VAL A 41 20.96 -1.74 7.34
C VAL A 41 21.31 -1.96 5.87
N GLN A 42 20.99 -0.99 5.03
CA GLN A 42 21.37 -0.94 3.62
C GLN A 42 22.04 0.38 3.30
N SER A 43 22.57 0.52 2.09
CA SER A 43 23.11 1.80 1.63
C SER A 43 22.02 2.88 1.69
N GLY A 44 22.28 3.94 2.45
CA GLY A 44 21.38 5.08 2.57
C GLY A 44 20.13 4.87 3.44
N GLY A 45 19.97 3.73 4.15
CA GLY A 45 18.71 3.48 4.85
C GLY A 45 18.60 2.16 5.61
N LEU A 46 17.35 1.86 5.98
CA LEU A 46 16.92 0.60 6.56
C LEU A 46 16.08 -0.19 5.54
N MET A 47 16.21 -1.51 5.54
CA MET A 47 15.38 -2.42 4.76
C MET A 47 14.61 -3.32 5.70
N LEU A 48 13.28 -3.29 5.57
CA LEU A 48 12.35 -4.11 6.30
C LEU A 48 11.84 -5.22 5.41
N HIS A 49 11.87 -6.45 5.91
CA HIS A 49 11.41 -7.60 5.14
C HIS A 49 10.95 -8.74 6.05
N HIS A 50 10.32 -9.73 5.44
CA HIS A 50 10.15 -11.03 6.06
C HIS A 50 11.43 -11.87 5.87
N PRO A 51 11.98 -12.53 6.91
CA PRO A 51 13.26 -13.27 6.83
C PRO A 51 13.17 -14.48 5.92
N ARG A 52 11.98 -15.07 5.81
CA ARG A 52 11.67 -15.99 4.71
C ARG A 52 11.21 -15.12 3.54
N VAL A 53 12.16 -14.53 2.82
CA VAL A 53 11.88 -13.79 1.58
C VAL A 53 11.22 -14.78 0.63
N ARG A 54 9.90 -14.68 0.52
CA ARG A 54 9.07 -15.47 -0.37
C ARG A 54 8.53 -14.51 -1.42
N SER A 55 8.07 -15.05 -2.54
CA SER A 55 7.46 -14.25 -3.61
C SER A 55 6.19 -13.46 -3.22
N ARG A 56 5.80 -13.48 -1.94
CA ARG A 56 4.62 -12.86 -1.34
C ARG A 56 4.98 -12.23 0.01
N SER A 57 6.16 -11.64 0.13
CA SER A 57 6.59 -10.97 1.36
C SER A 57 6.62 -9.47 1.13
N ASP A 58 6.09 -8.71 2.09
CA ASP A 58 6.27 -7.27 2.14
C ASP A 58 7.76 -6.91 2.21
N LEU A 59 8.09 -5.81 1.53
CA LEU A 59 9.42 -5.24 1.49
C LEU A 59 9.30 -3.73 1.58
N ALA A 60 10.03 -3.11 2.50
CA ALA A 60 10.12 -1.65 2.55
C ALA A 60 11.59 -1.20 2.63
N TYR A 61 11.89 -0.12 1.93
CA TYR A 61 13.13 0.62 2.03
C TYR A 61 12.82 1.98 2.65
N LEU A 62 13.51 2.31 3.74
CA LEU A 62 13.33 3.53 4.51
C LEU A 62 14.65 4.29 4.51
N TYR A 63 14.74 5.35 3.72
CA TYR A 63 15.98 6.12 3.53
C TYR A 63 16.16 7.18 4.63
N THR A 64 17.40 7.62 4.82
CA THR A 64 17.77 8.56 5.89
C THR A 64 17.25 9.98 5.67
N ASP A 65 16.95 10.35 4.43
CA ASP A 65 16.37 11.64 4.05
C ASP A 65 14.84 11.70 4.25
N GLY A 66 14.23 10.60 4.70
CA GLY A 66 12.78 10.47 4.85
C GLY A 66 12.06 9.95 3.61
N SER A 67 12.75 9.74 2.49
CA SER A 67 12.18 9.00 1.37
C SER A 67 12.01 7.52 1.72
N GLY A 68 11.10 6.85 1.02
CA GLY A 68 10.86 5.43 1.28
C GLY A 68 9.99 4.78 0.21
N ILE A 69 10.07 3.46 0.17
CA ILE A 69 9.35 2.59 -0.77
C ILE A 69 8.75 1.46 0.05
N TRP A 70 7.50 1.09 -0.23
CA TRP A 70 6.91 -0.14 0.30
C TRP A 70 6.24 -0.93 -0.82
N ALA A 71 6.81 -2.10 -1.12
CA ALA A 71 6.24 -3.06 -2.04
C ALA A 71 5.41 -4.10 -1.26
N GLN A 72 4.13 -4.23 -1.62
CA GLN A 72 3.18 -5.14 -0.97
C GLN A 72 2.55 -6.14 -1.94
N PRO A 73 2.50 -7.44 -1.59
CA PRO A 73 1.74 -8.40 -2.36
C PRO A 73 0.26 -8.23 -2.06
N LEU A 74 -0.55 -8.00 -3.08
CA LEU A 74 -2.00 -7.93 -2.90
C LEU A 74 -2.63 -9.32 -3.03
N PRO A 75 -3.51 -9.72 -2.09
CA PRO A 75 -4.28 -10.94 -2.25
C PRO A 75 -5.24 -10.77 -3.41
N THR A 76 -5.16 -11.68 -4.38
CA THR A 76 -6.07 -11.77 -5.51
C THR A 76 -6.68 -13.14 -5.55
N GLU A 77 -7.91 -13.20 -6.01
CA GLU A 77 -8.59 -14.45 -6.30
C GLU A 77 -8.46 -14.74 -7.79
N PHE A 78 -8.48 -16.03 -8.15
CA PHE A 78 -8.71 -16.40 -9.53
C PHE A 78 -10.19 -16.61 -9.71
N ASP A 79 -10.72 -16.11 -10.82
CA ASP A 79 -12.05 -16.52 -11.24
C ASP A 79 -12.05 -18.05 -11.43
N LYS A 80 -12.92 -18.73 -10.68
CA LYS A 80 -13.00 -20.20 -10.65
C LYS A 80 -13.82 -20.75 -11.81
N ASP A 81 -14.62 -19.90 -12.44
CA ASP A 81 -15.57 -20.28 -13.48
C ASP A 81 -14.95 -20.20 -14.89
N ILE A 82 -13.69 -19.74 -14.98
CA ILE A 82 -12.94 -19.57 -16.22
C ILE A 82 -11.85 -20.65 -16.36
N GLU A 83 -11.70 -21.17 -17.58
CA GLU A 83 -10.65 -22.12 -17.97
C GLU A 83 -9.25 -21.59 -17.60
N PRO A 84 -8.30 -22.45 -17.18
CA PRO A 84 -7.00 -22.03 -16.66
C PRO A 84 -6.22 -21.01 -17.50
N ASP A 85 -6.32 -21.10 -18.82
CA ASP A 85 -5.59 -20.25 -19.77
C ASP A 85 -6.27 -18.89 -20.02
N GLU A 86 -7.51 -18.70 -19.56
CA GLU A 86 -8.29 -17.46 -19.68
C GLU A 86 -8.52 -16.79 -18.31
N ARG A 87 -7.98 -17.36 -17.22
CA ARG A 87 -8.23 -16.90 -15.87
C ARG A 87 -7.88 -15.43 -15.67
N LEU A 88 -8.77 -14.73 -14.98
CA LEU A 88 -8.56 -13.37 -14.53
C LEU A 88 -8.08 -13.37 -13.07
N ARG A 89 -7.24 -12.40 -12.72
CA ARG A 89 -6.94 -12.11 -11.31
C ARG A 89 -7.87 -11.02 -10.82
N VAL A 90 -8.70 -11.37 -9.86
CA VAL A 90 -9.64 -10.46 -9.22
C VAL A 90 -8.97 -9.82 -8.01
N LEU A 91 -8.80 -8.50 -8.07
CA LEU A 91 -8.37 -7.67 -6.95
C LEU A 91 -9.58 -6.94 -6.39
N GLN A 92 -9.76 -6.99 -5.07
CA GLN A 92 -10.85 -6.28 -4.39
C GLN A 92 -10.44 -4.83 -4.14
N ALA A 93 -11.31 -3.89 -4.48
CA ALA A 93 -11.08 -2.45 -4.38
C ALA A 93 -10.76 -1.99 -2.96
N ASP A 94 -11.48 -2.51 -1.96
CA ASP A 94 -11.27 -2.20 -0.54
C ASP A 94 -9.88 -2.63 -0.06
N VAL A 95 -9.36 -3.77 -0.55
CA VAL A 95 -8.01 -4.24 -0.23
C VAL A 95 -6.95 -3.31 -0.81
N LEU A 96 -7.10 -2.93 -2.08
CA LEU A 96 -6.15 -2.03 -2.74
C LEU A 96 -6.07 -0.69 -1.97
N VAL A 97 -7.22 -0.10 -1.69
CA VAL A 97 -7.33 1.15 -0.93
C VAL A 97 -6.76 1.02 0.47
N HIS A 98 -7.10 -0.05 1.20
CA HIS A 98 -6.60 -0.29 2.55
C HIS A 98 -5.08 -0.36 2.60
N ARG A 99 -4.47 -1.06 1.64
CA ARG A 99 -3.01 -1.21 1.52
C ARG A 99 -2.35 0.11 1.16
N LEU A 100 -2.95 0.87 0.25
CA LEU A 100 -2.50 2.21 -0.10
C LEU A 100 -2.46 3.14 1.11
N LEU A 101 -3.58 3.30 1.84
CA LEU A 101 -3.64 4.17 3.03
C LEU A 101 -2.63 3.75 4.10
N SER A 102 -2.54 2.44 4.35
CA SER A 102 -1.57 1.86 5.30
C SER A 102 -0.13 2.18 4.90
N ALA A 103 0.19 2.08 3.61
CA ALA A 103 1.52 2.38 3.11
C ALA A 103 1.89 3.84 3.24
N LEU A 104 0.97 4.74 2.87
CA LEU A 104 1.16 6.19 2.98
C LEU A 104 1.40 6.60 4.44
N ALA A 105 0.55 6.15 5.37
CA ALA A 105 0.70 6.46 6.79
C ALA A 105 2.06 5.97 7.32
N PHE A 106 2.41 4.71 7.05
CA PHE A 106 3.67 4.13 7.54
C PHE A 106 4.91 4.85 7.01
N LEU A 107 4.93 5.18 5.70
CA LEU A 107 6.04 5.89 5.08
C LEU A 107 6.12 7.34 5.56
N ALA A 108 4.98 8.01 5.76
CA ALA A 108 4.92 9.36 6.29
C ALA A 108 5.43 9.43 7.75
N THR A 109 5.00 8.49 8.61
CA THR A 109 5.54 8.33 9.97
C THR A 109 7.05 8.13 9.97
N HIS A 110 7.60 7.36 9.01
CA HIS A 110 9.06 7.25 8.88
C HIS A 110 9.71 8.59 8.53
N ALA A 111 9.18 9.28 7.51
CA ALA A 111 9.72 10.54 7.05
C ALA A 111 9.74 11.60 8.17
N ARG A 112 8.60 11.79 8.85
CA ARG A 112 8.45 12.79 9.91
C ARG A 112 9.17 12.37 11.19
N ASP A 113 8.78 11.23 11.77
CA ASP A 113 9.15 10.93 13.16
C ASP A 113 10.57 10.36 13.28
N ARG A 114 11.10 9.70 12.24
CA ARG A 114 12.46 9.12 12.28
C ARG A 114 13.50 10.00 11.59
N CYS A 115 13.13 10.68 10.51
CA CYS A 115 14.08 11.49 9.74
C CYS A 115 13.97 12.98 10.04
N GLY A 116 12.85 13.46 10.58
CA GLY A 116 12.60 14.88 10.76
C GLY A 116 12.37 15.61 9.43
N ALA A 117 11.96 14.89 8.37
CA ALA A 117 11.52 15.53 7.14
C ALA A 117 10.24 16.34 7.40
N THR A 118 10.02 17.40 6.62
CA THR A 118 8.86 18.29 6.75
C THR A 118 8.38 18.74 5.38
N GLY A 119 7.30 19.54 5.33
CA GLY A 119 6.80 20.13 4.09
C GLY A 119 5.88 19.21 3.30
N THR A 120 5.98 19.27 1.98
CA THR A 120 5.18 18.46 1.07
C THR A 120 5.93 17.20 0.63
N VAL A 121 5.20 16.16 0.26
CA VAL A 121 5.77 14.93 -0.29
C VAL A 121 5.20 14.65 -1.67
N SER A 122 6.07 14.29 -2.61
CA SER A 122 5.69 13.66 -3.87
C SER A 122 5.51 12.15 -3.64
N ILE A 123 4.45 11.59 -4.20
CA ILE A 123 4.03 10.20 -4.00
C ILE A 123 3.79 9.59 -5.38
N GLU A 124 4.38 8.42 -5.61
CA GLU A 124 4.16 7.59 -6.79
C GLU A 124 3.68 6.21 -6.32
N VAL A 125 2.70 5.65 -7.02
CA VAL A 125 2.19 4.30 -6.76
C VAL A 125 2.07 3.53 -8.06
N ASP A 126 2.60 2.30 -8.03
CA ASP A 126 2.48 1.35 -9.13
C ASP A 126 1.71 0.11 -8.68
N LEU A 127 0.59 -0.15 -9.33
CA LEU A 127 -0.06 -1.45 -9.31
C LEU A 127 0.49 -2.27 -10.47
N VAL A 128 1.11 -3.41 -10.17
CA VAL A 128 1.69 -4.30 -11.19
C VAL A 128 1.19 -5.74 -11.02
N ASP A 129 1.15 -6.48 -12.13
CA ASP A 129 0.77 -7.90 -12.15
C ASP A 129 1.61 -8.75 -11.19
N ARG A 130 2.91 -8.47 -11.11
CA ARG A 130 3.87 -9.16 -10.26
C ARG A 130 4.77 -8.12 -9.64
N MET A 131 4.91 -8.16 -8.31
CA MET A 131 5.80 -7.23 -7.60
C MET A 131 7.20 -7.15 -8.22
N TYR A 132 7.76 -8.30 -8.62
CA TYR A 132 9.11 -8.38 -9.21
C TYR A 132 9.18 -8.06 -10.71
N SER A 133 8.05 -7.74 -11.37
CA SER A 133 8.06 -7.21 -12.75
C SER A 133 8.33 -5.71 -12.80
N HIS A 134 8.24 -5.02 -11.65
CA HIS A 134 8.54 -3.61 -11.56
C HIS A 134 10.04 -3.33 -11.81
N PRO A 135 10.41 -2.30 -12.61
CA PRO A 135 11.82 -2.03 -12.96
C PRO A 135 12.76 -1.86 -11.76
N TYR A 136 12.22 -1.39 -10.64
CA TYR A 136 12.98 -1.13 -9.41
C TYR A 136 12.79 -2.21 -8.33
N ALA A 137 12.10 -3.31 -8.62
CA ALA A 137 11.95 -4.41 -7.67
C ALA A 137 13.28 -5.18 -7.50
N PRO A 138 13.54 -5.77 -6.33
CA PRO A 138 14.68 -6.67 -6.16
C PRO A 138 14.51 -7.94 -7.02
N PRO A 139 15.57 -8.73 -7.23
CA PRO A 139 15.47 -10.00 -7.93
C PRO A 139 14.41 -10.93 -7.32
N GLU A 140 13.59 -11.56 -8.17
CA GLU A 140 12.57 -12.52 -7.74
C GLU A 140 13.23 -13.70 -7.00
N PRO A 141 12.78 -14.04 -5.77
CA PRO A 141 13.26 -15.24 -5.08
C PRO A 141 12.81 -16.50 -5.83
N TYR A 142 13.61 -17.58 -5.75
CA TYR A 142 13.38 -18.82 -6.50
C TYR A 142 11.89 -19.26 -6.54
N PRO A 143 11.32 -19.51 -7.73
CA PRO A 143 9.92 -19.86 -7.87
C PRO A 143 9.62 -21.20 -7.20
N ARG A 144 8.44 -21.33 -6.58
CA ARG A 144 7.98 -22.60 -6.03
C ARG A 144 7.56 -23.56 -7.16
N PRO A 145 7.68 -24.89 -6.95
CA PRO A 145 6.91 -25.86 -7.72
C PRO A 145 5.42 -25.49 -7.69
N GLY A 146 4.78 -25.33 -8.84
CA GLY A 146 3.37 -24.96 -8.97
C GLY A 146 3.07 -23.45 -9.04
N GLN A 147 4.09 -22.57 -9.00
CA GLN A 147 3.88 -21.18 -9.44
C GLN A 147 3.83 -21.10 -10.97
N PRO A 148 3.01 -20.18 -11.53
CA PRO A 148 3.05 -19.89 -12.96
C PRO A 148 4.49 -19.62 -13.37
N ARG A 149 4.95 -20.26 -14.45
CA ARG A 149 6.29 -20.02 -14.97
C ARG A 149 6.48 -18.52 -15.25
N PRO A 150 7.71 -17.98 -15.10
CA PRO A 150 8.00 -16.63 -15.56
C PRO A 150 7.61 -16.52 -17.04
N GLY A 151 6.57 -15.74 -17.35
CA GLY A 151 6.13 -15.48 -18.72
C GLY A 151 4.62 -15.40 -18.91
N HIS A 152 3.82 -16.11 -18.10
CA HIS A 152 2.36 -16.01 -18.19
C HIS A 152 1.84 -14.96 -17.19
N VAL A 153 1.26 -13.90 -17.74
CA VAL A 153 0.68 -12.78 -16.98
C VAL A 153 -0.83 -12.86 -17.12
N TYR A 154 -1.52 -13.07 -16.00
CA TYR A 154 -2.97 -12.97 -15.96
C TYR A 154 -3.37 -11.50 -15.82
N PRO A 155 -4.24 -10.97 -16.68
CA PRO A 155 -4.76 -9.63 -16.50
C PRO A 155 -5.47 -9.46 -15.14
N LEU A 156 -5.39 -8.26 -14.59
CA LEU A 156 -6.08 -7.87 -13.37
C LEU A 156 -7.44 -7.27 -13.73
N VAL A 157 -8.44 -7.64 -12.92
CA VAL A 157 -9.76 -7.04 -12.89
C VAL A 157 -9.98 -6.46 -11.49
N LEU A 158 -10.58 -5.28 -11.39
CA LEU A 158 -10.81 -4.60 -10.13
C LEU A 158 -12.28 -4.71 -9.75
N GLN A 159 -12.56 -5.35 -8.61
CA GLN A 159 -13.91 -5.59 -8.15
C GLN A 159 -14.27 -4.65 -7.00
N GLN A 160 -15.35 -3.89 -7.19
CA GLN A 160 -15.97 -3.08 -6.13
C GLN A 160 -17.12 -3.85 -5.48
N THR A 161 -17.45 -3.50 -4.23
CA THR A 161 -18.62 -4.04 -3.53
C THR A 161 -19.89 -3.50 -4.20
N SER A 162 -20.93 -4.33 -4.37
CA SER A 162 -22.22 -3.84 -4.86
C SER A 162 -22.78 -2.74 -3.93
N PRO A 163 -23.37 -1.64 -4.45
CA PRO A 163 -23.83 -1.44 -5.82
C PRO A 163 -22.85 -0.72 -6.75
N PHE A 164 -21.58 -0.56 -6.35
CA PHE A 164 -20.60 0.15 -7.18
C PHE A 164 -20.25 -0.65 -8.45
N PRO A 165 -20.01 0.04 -9.58
CA PRO A 165 -19.78 -0.62 -10.86
C PRO A 165 -18.51 -1.47 -10.85
N PRO A 166 -18.50 -2.63 -11.51
CA PRO A 166 -17.25 -3.38 -11.70
C PRO A 166 -16.35 -2.67 -12.72
N SER A 167 -15.10 -3.11 -12.82
CA SER A 167 -14.20 -2.63 -13.88
C SER A 167 -14.71 -2.95 -15.28
N GLU A 168 -14.52 -2.02 -16.21
CA GLU A 168 -14.81 -2.18 -17.63
C GLU A 168 -13.60 -2.71 -18.42
N PHE A 169 -12.39 -2.47 -17.89
CA PHE A 169 -11.14 -2.83 -18.55
C PHE A 169 -10.28 -3.75 -17.69
N LEU A 170 -9.43 -4.50 -18.40
CA LEU A 170 -8.40 -5.35 -17.83
C LEU A 170 -7.04 -4.67 -17.95
N CYS A 171 -6.27 -4.64 -16.87
CA CYS A 171 -4.96 -4.00 -16.85
C CYS A 171 -3.86 -4.95 -16.38
N ARG A 172 -2.64 -4.70 -16.86
CA ARG A 172 -1.42 -5.36 -16.34
C ARG A 172 -0.70 -4.50 -15.32
N SER A 173 -0.86 -3.18 -15.46
CA SER A 173 -0.38 -2.21 -14.50
C SER A 173 -1.27 -0.97 -14.51
N ALA A 174 -1.21 -0.21 -13.42
CA ALA A 174 -1.79 1.12 -13.29
C ALA A 174 -0.82 1.97 -12.45
N GLN A 175 -0.76 3.26 -12.71
CA GLN A 175 0.14 4.18 -12.02
C GLN A 175 -0.67 5.36 -11.49
N GLY A 176 -0.21 5.95 -10.40
CA GLY A 176 -0.80 7.15 -9.84
C GLY A 176 0.27 8.03 -9.20
N GLU A 177 0.07 9.34 -9.28
CA GLU A 177 0.96 10.33 -8.68
C GLU A 177 0.16 11.36 -7.88
N ALA A 178 0.69 11.78 -6.75
CA ALA A 178 0.09 12.84 -5.96
C ALA A 178 1.14 13.66 -5.21
N THR A 179 0.71 14.81 -4.72
CA THR A 179 1.46 15.60 -3.73
C THR A 179 0.55 15.84 -2.54
N ALA A 180 1.10 15.69 -1.33
CA ALA A 180 0.38 15.91 -0.09
C ALA A 180 1.27 16.59 0.94
N VAL A 181 0.69 17.19 1.98
CA VAL A 181 1.44 17.67 3.14
C VAL A 181 1.85 16.47 3.98
N LEU A 182 3.11 16.41 4.42
CA LEU A 182 3.64 15.25 5.14
C LEU A 182 2.89 15.00 6.46
N ASP A 183 2.57 16.07 7.18
CA ASP A 183 1.88 15.99 8.47
C ASP A 183 0.47 15.41 8.32
N ASP A 184 -0.26 15.82 7.27
CA ASP A 184 -1.61 15.30 6.95
C ASP A 184 -1.63 13.78 6.74
N LEU A 185 -0.56 13.22 6.14
CA LEU A 185 -0.41 11.78 5.97
C LEU A 185 -0.03 11.08 7.28
N THR A 186 0.81 11.73 8.08
CA THR A 186 1.38 11.14 9.30
C THR A 186 0.35 11.06 10.42
N ASP A 187 -0.53 12.07 10.52
CA ASP A 187 -1.62 12.10 11.49
C ASP A 187 -2.68 11.03 11.18
N ALA A 188 -2.63 10.43 9.99
CA ALA A 188 -3.51 9.36 9.54
C ALA A 188 -5.01 9.70 9.68
N GLY A 189 -5.35 10.98 9.54
CA GLY A 189 -6.71 11.50 9.59
C GLY A 189 -7.29 11.77 8.19
N THR A 190 -8.15 12.79 8.08
CA THR A 190 -8.83 13.18 6.83
C THR A 190 -7.85 13.45 5.68
N GLY A 191 -6.71 14.08 5.94
CA GLY A 191 -5.71 14.40 4.91
C GLY A 191 -5.10 13.16 4.26
N LEU A 192 -4.86 12.09 5.03
CA LEU A 192 -4.47 10.79 4.51
C LEU A 192 -5.53 10.21 3.57
N VAL A 193 -6.81 10.31 3.93
CA VAL A 193 -7.92 9.81 3.11
C VAL A 193 -8.06 10.61 1.81
N GLN A 194 -7.88 11.93 1.85
CA GLN A 194 -7.90 12.78 0.65
C GLN A 194 -6.75 12.47 -0.30
N ALA A 195 -5.52 12.32 0.22
CA ALA A 195 -4.38 11.91 -0.60
C ALA A 195 -4.58 10.49 -1.17
N GLY A 196 -5.12 9.58 -0.35
CA GLY A 196 -5.45 8.23 -0.74
C GLY A 196 -6.52 8.15 -1.83
N SER A 197 -7.55 8.98 -1.79
CA SER A 197 -8.61 9.00 -2.82
C SER A 197 -8.07 9.50 -4.15
N LEU A 198 -7.25 10.56 -4.17
CA LEU A 198 -6.61 11.05 -5.40
C LEU A 198 -5.73 10.00 -6.08
N LEU A 199 -4.94 9.26 -5.30
CA LEU A 199 -4.09 8.18 -5.81
C LEU A 199 -4.91 6.97 -6.25
N ALA A 200 -5.91 6.58 -5.46
CA ALA A 200 -6.78 5.46 -5.78
C ALA A 200 -7.59 5.73 -7.05
N ASP A 201 -8.14 6.92 -7.24
CA ASP A 201 -8.88 7.29 -8.45
C ASP A 201 -8.02 7.10 -9.71
N GLN A 202 -6.78 7.58 -9.70
CA GLN A 202 -5.85 7.39 -10.84
C GLN A 202 -5.59 5.90 -11.14
N LEU A 203 -5.41 5.08 -10.10
CA LEU A 203 -5.27 3.63 -10.28
C LEU A 203 -6.55 3.01 -10.86
N PHE A 204 -7.72 3.46 -10.42
CA PHE A 204 -9.04 2.94 -10.82
C PHE A 204 -9.41 3.36 -12.25
N HIS A 205 -8.97 4.55 -12.70
CA HIS A 205 -9.19 5.03 -14.07
C HIS A 205 -8.61 4.08 -15.12
N ALA A 206 -7.50 3.40 -14.82
CA ALA A 206 -6.95 2.38 -15.70
C ALA A 206 -7.94 1.24 -15.97
N PHE A 207 -8.78 0.90 -14.98
CA PHE A 207 -9.80 -0.14 -15.05
C PHE A 207 -11.16 0.37 -15.56
N GLY A 208 -11.26 1.64 -15.96
CA GLY A 208 -12.51 2.27 -16.41
C GLY A 208 -13.46 2.67 -15.29
N ILE A 209 -12.99 2.70 -14.04
CA ILE A 209 -13.80 3.10 -12.88
C ILE A 209 -13.49 4.55 -12.54
N ALA A 210 -14.50 5.41 -12.50
CA ALA A 210 -14.32 6.85 -12.30
C ALA A 210 -13.84 7.24 -10.90
N GLU A 211 -14.31 6.53 -9.87
CA GLU A 211 -14.03 6.84 -8.47
C GLU A 211 -13.76 5.56 -7.66
N ALA A 212 -12.74 5.61 -6.81
CA ALA A 212 -12.43 4.59 -5.84
C ALA A 212 -13.46 4.58 -4.71
N ALA A 213 -14.53 3.82 -4.92
CA ALA A 213 -15.70 3.83 -4.04
C ALA A 213 -15.46 3.72 -2.52
N PRO A 214 -14.43 3.02 -2.02
CA PRO A 214 -14.12 2.98 -0.58
C PRO A 214 -13.87 4.34 0.11
N LEU A 215 -13.45 5.36 -0.65
CA LEU A 215 -13.10 6.69 -0.13
C LEU A 215 -13.92 7.77 -0.82
N THR A 216 -14.00 8.95 -0.21
CA THR A 216 -14.48 10.18 -0.86
C THR A 216 -13.34 11.18 -1.02
N ASN A 217 -13.48 12.09 -2.00
CA ASN A 217 -12.54 13.20 -2.18
C ASN A 217 -12.55 14.21 -1.01
N GLN A 218 -13.58 14.19 -0.15
CA GLN A 218 -13.66 15.02 1.06
C GLN A 218 -12.87 14.43 2.23
N GLY A 219 -12.35 13.20 2.09
CA GLY A 219 -11.59 12.54 3.14
C GLY A 219 -12.45 11.68 4.07
N GLU A 220 -13.53 11.10 3.54
CA GLU A 220 -14.45 10.24 4.29
C GLU A 220 -14.32 8.78 3.83
N ILE A 221 -14.70 7.85 4.71
CA ILE A 221 -14.75 6.42 4.42
C ILE A 221 -16.19 6.01 4.10
N ARG A 222 -16.42 5.49 2.89
CA ARG A 222 -17.74 5.02 2.45
C ARG A 222 -17.95 3.56 2.85
N LEU A 223 -18.44 3.31 4.07
CA LEU A 223 -18.52 1.97 4.66
C LEU A 223 -19.17 0.90 3.77
N PRO A 224 -20.27 1.17 3.02
CA PRO A 224 -20.88 0.18 2.13
C PRO A 224 -19.95 -0.34 1.02
N ALA A 225 -18.91 0.41 0.65
CA ALA A 225 -17.93 -0.02 -0.34
C ALA A 225 -16.88 -0.99 0.23
N TRP A 226 -16.79 -1.12 1.55
CA TRP A 226 -15.87 -2.03 2.24
C TRP A 226 -16.52 -3.38 2.52
N ARG A 227 -15.79 -4.47 2.35
CA ARG A 227 -16.31 -5.81 2.66
C ARG A 227 -16.47 -5.98 4.17
N GLN A 228 -17.48 -6.76 4.57
CA GLN A 228 -17.88 -6.95 5.98
C GLN A 228 -16.74 -7.44 6.89
N ASN A 229 -15.80 -8.21 6.36
CA ASN A 229 -14.67 -8.72 7.12
C ASN A 229 -13.57 -7.66 7.37
N VAL A 230 -13.55 -6.55 6.62
CA VAL A 230 -12.58 -5.46 6.76
C VAL A 230 -13.19 -4.26 7.52
N GLN A 231 -14.51 -4.07 7.43
CA GLN A 231 -15.24 -2.97 8.07
C GLN A 231 -14.88 -2.74 9.56
N PRO A 232 -14.84 -3.76 10.45
CA PRO A 232 -14.57 -3.50 11.87
C PRO A 232 -13.23 -2.83 12.14
N GLY A 233 -12.18 -3.23 11.40
CA GLY A 233 -10.85 -2.66 11.54
C GLY A 233 -10.79 -1.22 11.04
N ILE A 234 -11.34 -0.95 9.85
CA ILE A 234 -11.32 0.39 9.29
C ILE A 234 -12.20 1.36 10.10
N THR A 235 -13.36 0.93 10.60
CA THR A 235 -14.20 1.73 11.50
C THR A 235 -13.45 2.06 12.79
N THR A 236 -12.82 1.06 13.42
CA THR A 236 -12.06 1.28 14.66
C THR A 236 -10.91 2.28 14.46
N TRP A 237 -10.19 2.17 13.34
CA TRP A 237 -9.13 3.11 13.00
C TRP A 237 -9.69 4.51 12.73
N ALA A 238 -10.77 4.62 11.94
CA ALA A 238 -11.38 5.89 11.58
C ALA A 238 -11.89 6.64 12.83
N ASP A 239 -12.54 5.93 13.75
CA ASP A 239 -13.00 6.48 15.02
C ASP A 239 -11.83 7.01 15.87
N HIS A 240 -10.71 6.27 15.92
CA HIS A 240 -9.52 6.67 16.68
C HIS A 240 -8.83 7.90 16.08
N GLN A 241 -8.84 8.04 14.75
CA GLN A 241 -8.19 9.14 14.04
C GLN A 241 -9.14 10.31 13.69
N GLY A 242 -10.42 10.22 14.08
CA GLY A 242 -11.42 11.26 13.79
C GLY A 242 -11.77 11.38 12.30
N VAL A 243 -11.63 10.30 11.54
CA VAL A 243 -11.99 10.26 10.11
C VAL A 243 -13.50 10.05 9.97
N PRO A 244 -14.23 10.90 9.23
CA PRO A 244 -15.67 10.73 9.05
C PRO A 244 -16.03 9.47 8.27
N LEU A 245 -17.15 8.85 8.66
CA LEU A 245 -17.74 7.71 7.98
C LEU A 245 -19.01 8.16 7.25
N THR A 246 -19.25 7.60 6.06
CA THR A 246 -20.43 7.87 5.25
C THR A 246 -21.03 6.59 4.67
N ASP A 247 -22.35 6.63 4.42
CA ASP A 247 -23.15 5.54 3.87
C ASP A 247 -23.49 5.71 2.37
N HIS A 248 -23.05 6.81 1.74
CA HIS A 248 -23.40 7.15 0.36
C HIS A 248 -22.17 7.30 -0.53
#